data_AF-A0A6G3Z3M3-F1
#
_entry.id   AF-A0A6G3Z3M3-F1
#
_cell.length_a   1.000
_cell.length_b   1.000
_cell.length_c   1.000
_cell.angle_alpha   90.00
_cell.angle_beta   90.00
_cell.angle_gamma   90.00
#
_symmetry.space_group_name_H-M   'P 1'
#
loop_
_entity.id
_entity.type
_entity.pdbx_description
1 polymer ?
#
loop_
_entity_poly.entity_id
_entity_poly.type
_entity_poly.pdbx_seq_one_letter_code
_entity_poly.pdbx_strand_id
1 'polypeptide(L)'
;MALSRDRLYPILSLIMGGFLASGCLPGLLNNSLTQRDAALTAAAKNYLRAMNRSQEAHYLTHGSFAQTLDELQLVISKEIDGYRLEIITVDDQKVVMTGQAQAENLPHFGAAVFVDESAMATRILCQSEGASAAPPIPQLEGATPTCPSGSENLDAP
;
A
#
# COMPACT_ATOMS: atom_id res chain seq x y z
N MET A 1 62.02 41.06 35.79
CA MET A 1 62.20 40.36 34.50
C MET A 1 61.15 39.26 34.44
N ALA A 2 59.98 39.55 33.89
CA ALA A 2 58.83 38.66 33.83
C ALA A 2 58.66 38.21 32.37
N LEU A 3 58.83 36.91 32.11
CA LEU A 3 58.66 36.33 30.79
C LEU A 3 57.19 35.91 30.61
N SER A 4 56.53 36.60 29.68
CA SER A 4 55.14 36.47 29.25
C SER A 4 54.80 35.04 28.81
N ARG A 5 53.73 34.48 29.39
CA ARG A 5 53.23 33.12 29.16
C ARG A 5 51.95 33.13 28.29
N ASP A 6 51.90 33.98 27.27
CA ASP A 6 50.69 34.21 26.45
C ASP A 6 50.89 33.99 24.95
N ARG A 7 51.81 33.10 24.54
CA ARG A 7 52.06 32.80 23.12
C ARG A 7 52.14 31.31 22.76
N LEU A 8 51.41 30.45 23.47
CA LEU A 8 51.36 29.01 23.15
C LEU A 8 49.95 28.43 22.96
N TYR A 9 48.91 29.27 22.93
CA TYR A 9 47.51 28.82 22.85
C TYR A 9 46.80 28.83 21.48
N PRO A 10 47.33 29.31 20.33
CA PRO A 10 46.62 29.13 19.07
C PRO A 10 46.96 27.83 18.33
N ILE A 11 47.95 27.03 18.79
CA ILE A 11 48.36 25.79 18.10
C ILE A 11 47.64 24.55 18.68
N LEU A 12 47.06 24.65 19.89
CA LEU A 12 46.41 23.51 20.55
C LEU A 12 44.96 23.28 20.08
N SER A 13 44.33 24.22 19.37
CA SER A 13 42.95 24.05 18.87
C SER A 13 42.86 23.21 17.59
N LEU A 14 43.98 22.83 16.98
CA LEU A 14 43.99 22.05 15.73
C LEU A 14 43.79 20.53 15.93
N ILE A 15 43.57 20.07 17.17
CA ILE A 15 43.24 18.67 17.49
C ILE A 15 41.71 18.47 17.60
N MET A 16 40.93 19.34 16.94
CA MET A 16 39.49 19.18 16.71
C MET A 16 39.27 18.93 15.23
N GLY A 17 39.67 17.75 14.74
CA GLY A 17 39.50 17.41 13.34
C GLY A 17 40.12 16.07 12.98
N GLY A 18 39.51 14.96 13.41
CA GLY A 18 40.01 13.66 12.98
C GLY A 18 39.58 12.45 13.79
N PHE A 19 38.29 12.32 14.12
CA PHE A 19 37.70 10.98 14.13
C PHE A 19 36.69 10.95 13.00
N LEU A 20 37.26 10.68 11.82
CA LEU A 20 36.53 10.29 10.63
C LEU A 20 35.55 9.18 11.02
N ALA A 21 34.30 9.39 10.62
CA ALA A 21 33.24 8.42 10.65
C ALA A 21 33.68 7.14 9.92
N SER A 22 34.26 6.18 10.65
CA SER A 22 34.62 4.88 10.11
C SER A 22 33.77 3.81 10.74
N GLY A 23 32.72 3.45 9.99
CA GLY A 23 32.23 2.07 9.95
C GLY A 23 31.05 1.77 10.84
N CYS A 24 29.86 2.27 10.48
CA CYS A 24 28.61 1.60 10.84
C CYS A 24 27.54 1.80 9.76
N LEU A 25 27.85 1.53 8.49
CA LEU A 25 26.77 1.39 7.50
C LEU A 25 26.87 0.15 6.60
N PRO A 26 27.19 -1.06 7.11
CA PRO A 26 26.77 -2.26 6.42
C PRO A 26 25.26 -2.45 6.64
N GLY A 27 24.41 -1.80 5.84
CA GLY A 27 22.96 -2.06 5.92
C GLY A 27 21.99 -1.10 5.22
N LEU A 28 22.41 0.12 4.84
CA LEU A 28 21.46 1.09 4.27
C LEU A 28 20.87 0.67 2.92
N LEU A 29 21.66 -0.01 2.08
CA LEU A 29 21.17 -0.38 0.75
C LEU A 29 20.09 -1.48 0.82
N ASN A 30 20.25 -2.47 1.71
CA ASN A 30 19.32 -3.61 1.79
C ASN A 30 17.98 -3.24 2.44
N ASN A 31 18.00 -2.32 3.41
CA ASN A 31 16.77 -1.84 4.05
C ASN A 31 16.01 -0.81 3.19
N SER A 32 16.68 -0.13 2.25
CA SER A 32 16.04 0.93 1.45
C SER A 32 15.06 0.39 0.40
N LEU A 33 15.36 -0.76 -0.21
CA LEU A 33 14.47 -1.40 -1.18
C LEU A 33 13.24 -1.98 -0.51
N THR A 34 13.42 -2.71 0.59
CA THR A 34 12.32 -3.28 1.37
C THR A 34 11.42 -2.21 2.00
N GLN A 35 12.00 -1.07 2.41
CA GLN A 35 11.22 0.07 2.92
C GLN A 35 10.39 0.75 1.83
N ARG A 36 10.90 0.83 0.60
CA ARG A 36 10.12 1.33 -0.54
C ARG A 36 8.97 0.39 -0.86
N ASP A 37 9.25 -0.90 -1.00
CA ASP A 37 8.23 -1.92 -1.30
C ASP A 37 7.09 -1.88 -0.28
N ALA A 38 7.43 -1.84 1.02
CA ALA A 38 6.45 -1.71 2.09
C ALA A 38 5.59 -0.44 1.98
N ALA A 39 6.19 0.70 1.58
CA ALA A 39 5.47 1.94 1.36
C ALA A 39 4.52 1.86 0.16
N LEU A 40 4.97 1.25 -0.96
CA LEU A 40 4.14 1.03 -2.15
C LEU A 40 2.95 0.13 -1.84
N THR A 41 3.20 -1.00 -1.18
CA THR A 41 2.17 -1.95 -0.73
C THR A 41 1.17 -1.28 0.22
N ALA A 42 1.65 -0.47 1.17
CA ALA A 42 0.76 0.27 2.09
C ALA A 42 -0.10 1.31 1.36
N ALA A 43 0.47 2.03 0.39
CA ALA A 43 -0.28 2.99 -0.43
C ALA A 43 -1.37 2.27 -1.24
N ALA A 44 -1.01 1.20 -1.96
CA ALA A 44 -1.97 0.40 -2.73
C ALA A 44 -3.11 -0.15 -1.87
N LYS A 45 -2.79 -0.70 -0.70
CA LYS A 45 -3.78 -1.15 0.28
C LYS A 45 -4.75 -0.03 0.67
N ASN A 46 -4.23 1.16 0.99
CA ASN A 46 -5.06 2.29 1.42
C ASN A 46 -5.97 2.79 0.30
N TYR A 47 -5.46 2.87 -0.94
CA TYR A 47 -6.25 3.25 -2.09
C TYR A 47 -7.38 2.26 -2.39
N LEU A 48 -7.08 0.95 -2.37
CA LEU A 48 -8.12 -0.06 -2.57
C LEU A 48 -9.16 -0.05 -1.44
N ARG A 49 -8.77 0.21 -0.19
CA ARG A 49 -9.74 0.42 0.90
C ARG A 49 -10.66 1.61 0.64
N ALA A 50 -10.11 2.72 0.13
CA ALA A 50 -10.90 3.89 -0.24
C ALA A 50 -11.86 3.58 -1.41
N MET A 51 -11.38 2.87 -2.45
CA MET A 51 -12.20 2.41 -3.57
C MET A 51 -13.33 1.51 -3.10
N ASN A 52 -13.05 0.54 -2.23
CA ASN A 52 -14.03 -0.41 -1.72
C ASN A 52 -15.16 0.30 -0.95
N ARG A 53 -14.80 1.24 -0.07
CA ARG A 53 -15.78 2.08 0.66
C ARG A 53 -16.57 2.99 -0.28
N SER A 54 -15.93 3.51 -1.33
CA SER A 54 -16.60 4.40 -2.29
C SER A 54 -17.56 3.62 -3.17
N GLN A 55 -17.23 2.38 -3.56
CA GLN A 55 -18.13 1.50 -4.28
C GLN A 55 -19.36 1.13 -3.44
N GLU A 56 -19.15 0.79 -2.17
CA GLU A 56 -20.25 0.55 -1.21
C GLU A 56 -21.17 1.78 -1.14
N ALA A 57 -20.61 2.97 -0.92
CA ALA A 57 -21.38 4.22 -0.85
C ALA A 57 -22.09 4.55 -2.18
N HIS A 58 -21.42 4.34 -3.32
CA HIS A 58 -21.97 4.59 -4.63
C HIS A 58 -23.17 3.67 -4.89
N TYR A 59 -23.06 2.39 -4.57
CA TYR A 59 -24.17 1.44 -4.70
C TYR A 59 -25.35 1.84 -3.82
N LEU A 60 -25.10 2.16 -2.54
CA LEU A 60 -26.16 2.57 -1.62
C LEU A 60 -26.86 3.88 -2.04
N THR A 61 -26.18 4.73 -2.81
CA THR A 61 -26.72 6.02 -3.27
C THR A 61 -27.45 5.88 -4.60
N HIS A 62 -26.95 5.07 -5.54
CA HIS A 62 -27.41 5.04 -6.92
C HIS A 62 -28.08 3.72 -7.34
N GLY A 63 -27.97 2.67 -6.51
CA GLY A 63 -28.47 1.33 -6.81
C GLY A 63 -27.62 0.54 -7.82
N SER A 64 -26.40 1.02 -8.13
CA SER A 64 -25.47 0.36 -9.04
C SER A 64 -24.02 0.64 -8.67
N PHE A 65 -23.11 -0.25 -9.09
CA PHE A 65 -21.68 -0.04 -8.91
C PHE A 65 -21.14 0.96 -9.93
N ALA A 66 -20.16 1.75 -9.50
CA ALA A 66 -19.40 2.59 -10.41
C ALA A 66 -18.57 1.73 -11.36
N GLN A 67 -18.50 2.12 -12.63
CA GLN A 67 -17.69 1.44 -13.64
C GLN A 67 -16.31 2.09 -13.82
N THR A 68 -16.16 3.33 -13.35
CA THR A 68 -14.94 4.12 -13.51
C THR A 68 -14.46 4.70 -12.18
N LEU A 69 -13.16 4.98 -12.07
CA LEU A 69 -12.61 5.65 -10.89
C LEU A 69 -13.17 7.07 -10.71
N ASP A 70 -13.53 7.74 -11.81
CA ASP A 70 -14.05 9.09 -11.80
C ASP A 70 -15.46 9.15 -11.16
N GLU A 71 -16.29 8.14 -11.40
CA GLU A 71 -17.61 7.98 -10.75
C GLU A 71 -17.50 7.80 -9.23
N LEU A 72 -16.40 7.22 -8.74
CA LEU A 72 -16.14 7.09 -7.30
C LEU A 72 -15.72 8.42 -6.64
N GLN A 73 -15.52 9.49 -7.43
CA GLN A 73 -15.09 10.81 -6.95
C GLN A 73 -13.81 10.76 -6.11
N LEU A 74 -12.97 9.77 -6.36
CA LEU A 74 -11.67 9.61 -5.72
C LEU A 74 -10.63 10.38 -6.53
N VAL A 75 -9.89 11.29 -5.88
CA VAL A 75 -8.77 12.00 -6.50
C VAL A 75 -7.55 11.07 -6.51
N ILE A 76 -7.59 10.05 -7.36
CA ILE A 76 -6.57 9.01 -7.46
C ILE A 76 -6.21 8.74 -8.91
N SER A 77 -4.93 8.49 -9.16
CA SER A 77 -4.46 8.06 -10.48
C SER A 77 -4.78 6.57 -10.71
N LYS A 78 -5.06 6.18 -11.96
CA LYS A 78 -5.24 4.76 -12.37
C LYS A 78 -3.98 3.92 -12.14
N GLU A 79 -2.83 4.59 -12.11
CA GLU A 79 -1.56 4.00 -11.72
C GLU A 79 -1.06 4.74 -10.49
N ILE A 80 -0.80 3.98 -9.43
CA ILE A 80 -0.20 4.46 -8.19
C ILE A 80 1.11 3.71 -8.05
N ASP A 81 2.20 4.42 -7.75
CA ASP A 81 3.57 3.91 -7.61
C ASP A 81 3.70 2.36 -7.58
N GLY A 82 3.97 1.75 -8.75
CA GLY A 82 4.20 0.30 -8.88
C GLY A 82 2.95 -0.60 -8.95
N TYR A 83 1.74 -0.05 -9.03
CA TYR A 83 0.48 -0.78 -9.15
C TYR A 83 -0.43 -0.21 -10.25
N ARG A 84 -1.13 -1.12 -10.94
CA ARG A 84 -2.25 -0.78 -11.84
C ARG A 84 -3.56 -1.07 -11.13
N LEU A 85 -4.41 -0.05 -11.03
CA LEU A 85 -5.75 -0.17 -10.46
C LEU A 85 -6.79 -0.39 -11.54
N GLU A 86 -7.73 -1.29 -11.28
CA GLU A 86 -8.84 -1.58 -12.19
C GLU A 86 -10.14 -1.80 -11.41
N ILE A 87 -11.26 -1.42 -12.03
CA ILE A 87 -12.61 -1.81 -11.61
C ILE A 87 -13.12 -2.83 -12.62
N ILE A 88 -13.58 -3.97 -12.11
CA ILE A 88 -14.15 -5.06 -12.89
C ILE A 88 -15.55 -5.31 -12.35
N THR A 89 -16.55 -4.80 -13.06
CA THR A 89 -17.95 -5.13 -12.78
C THR A 89 -18.21 -6.56 -13.24
N VAL A 90 -18.57 -7.43 -12.31
CA VAL A 90 -18.85 -8.84 -12.61
C VAL A 90 -20.34 -8.98 -12.95
N ASP A 91 -21.19 -8.43 -12.06
CA ASP A 91 -22.64 -8.39 -12.19
C ASP A 91 -23.22 -7.30 -11.26
N ASP A 92 -24.56 -7.22 -11.16
CA ASP A 92 -25.26 -6.23 -10.34
C ASP A 92 -25.15 -6.46 -8.82
N GLN A 93 -24.64 -7.63 -8.41
CA GLN A 93 -24.44 -8.02 -7.02
C GLN A 93 -22.96 -8.05 -6.61
N LYS A 94 -22.04 -7.89 -7.58
CA LYS A 94 -20.61 -7.94 -7.35
C LYS A 94 -19.82 -6.99 -8.25
N VAL A 95 -19.04 -6.12 -7.59
CA VAL A 95 -17.93 -5.41 -8.24
C VAL A 95 -16.61 -5.81 -7.60
N VAL A 96 -15.60 -5.99 -8.43
CA VAL A 96 -14.23 -6.29 -8.02
C VAL A 96 -13.35 -5.08 -8.35
N MET A 97 -12.41 -4.79 -7.48
CA MET A 97 -11.35 -3.83 -7.74
C MET A 97 -10.01 -4.52 -7.53
N THR A 98 -9.08 -4.34 -8.46
CA THR A 98 -7.78 -5.01 -8.38
C THR A 98 -6.66 -3.99 -8.27
N GLY A 99 -5.61 -4.38 -7.55
CA GLY A 99 -4.31 -3.74 -7.55
C GLY A 99 -3.28 -4.72 -8.06
N GLN A 100 -3.00 -4.66 -9.36
CA GLN A 100 -1.98 -5.50 -9.99
C GLN A 100 -0.61 -4.88 -9.73
N ALA A 101 0.24 -5.57 -8.97
CA ALA A 101 1.63 -5.18 -8.82
C ALA A 101 2.36 -5.23 -10.17
N GLN A 102 3.21 -4.23 -10.40
CA GLN A 102 4.08 -4.13 -11.59
C GLN A 102 5.45 -4.78 -11.36
N ALA A 103 5.81 -5.07 -10.12
CA ALA A 103 7.06 -5.73 -9.74
C ALA A 103 6.77 -7.07 -9.05
N GLU A 104 7.56 -8.11 -9.35
CA GLU A 104 7.33 -9.49 -8.89
C GLU A 104 7.45 -9.67 -7.37
N ASN A 105 8.17 -8.78 -6.69
CA ASN A 105 8.38 -8.81 -5.24
C ASN A 105 7.25 -8.13 -4.44
N LEU A 106 6.27 -7.50 -5.13
CA LEU A 106 5.15 -6.83 -4.51
C LEU A 106 3.91 -7.74 -4.56
N PRO A 107 3.09 -7.79 -3.49
CA PRO A 107 1.87 -8.59 -3.50
C PRO A 107 0.81 -7.93 -4.39
N HIS A 108 -0.07 -8.73 -4.96
CA HIS A 108 -1.27 -8.28 -5.65
C HIS A 108 -2.43 -8.13 -4.67
N PHE A 109 -3.39 -7.29 -5.01
CA PHE A 109 -4.57 -7.06 -4.19
C PHE A 109 -5.84 -7.24 -4.99
N GLY A 110 -6.86 -7.79 -4.35
CA GLY A 110 -8.22 -7.76 -4.87
C GLY A 110 -9.20 -7.41 -3.77
N ALA A 111 -10.02 -6.42 -4.05
CA ALA A 111 -11.12 -5.99 -3.22
C ALA A 111 -12.43 -6.32 -3.92
N ALA A 112 -13.49 -6.53 -3.16
CA ALA A 112 -14.83 -6.67 -3.71
C ALA A 112 -15.86 -6.06 -2.79
N VAL A 113 -16.93 -5.53 -3.41
CA VAL A 113 -18.20 -5.26 -2.75
C VAL A 113 -19.21 -6.27 -3.28
N PHE A 114 -19.88 -6.94 -2.35
CA PHE A 114 -20.97 -7.86 -2.61
C PHE A 114 -22.27 -7.26 -2.10
N VAL A 115 -23.36 -7.46 -2.81
CA VAL A 115 -24.68 -7.02 -2.40
C VAL A 115 -25.63 -8.22 -2.34
N ASP A 116 -26.33 -8.35 -1.22
CA ASP A 116 -27.35 -9.38 -1.03
C ASP A 116 -28.73 -8.96 -1.57
N GLU A 117 -29.71 -9.86 -1.47
CA GLU A 117 -31.08 -9.60 -1.92
C GLU A 117 -31.78 -8.47 -1.15
N SER A 118 -31.27 -8.11 0.04
CA SER A 118 -31.77 -7.00 0.86
C SER A 118 -31.09 -5.67 0.52
N ALA A 119 -30.31 -5.62 -0.57
CA ALA A 119 -29.48 -4.50 -0.98
C ALA A 119 -28.44 -4.08 0.08
N MET A 120 -28.05 -5.00 0.98
CA MET A 120 -26.99 -4.76 1.95
C MET A 120 -25.64 -5.04 1.29
N ALA A 121 -24.77 -4.04 1.32
CA ALA A 121 -23.44 -4.14 0.76
C ALA A 121 -22.43 -4.60 1.82
N THR A 122 -21.61 -5.60 1.49
CA THR A 122 -20.50 -6.08 2.32
C THR A 122 -19.21 -6.04 1.51
N ARG A 123 -18.13 -5.61 2.14
CA ARG A 123 -16.84 -5.40 1.51
C ARG A 123 -15.76 -6.33 2.05
N ILE A 124 -14.80 -6.67 1.19
CA ILE A 124 -13.61 -7.44 1.55
C ILE A 124 -12.40 -6.94 0.75
N LEU A 125 -11.21 -7.08 1.34
CA LEU A 125 -9.93 -6.84 0.70
C LEU A 125 -9.01 -8.02 0.97
N CYS A 126 -8.46 -8.57 -0.10
CA CYS A 126 -7.55 -9.69 -0.11
C CYS A 126 -6.17 -9.27 -0.64
N GLN A 127 -5.13 -9.87 -0.09
CA GLN A 127 -3.75 -9.72 -0.54
C GLN A 127 -3.16 -11.08 -0.89
N SER A 128 -2.50 -11.21 -2.03
CA SER A 128 -1.84 -12.46 -2.41
C SER A 128 -0.67 -12.77 -1.47
N GLU A 129 -0.49 -14.04 -1.15
CA GLU A 129 0.69 -14.54 -0.47
C GLU A 129 1.84 -14.66 -1.49
N GLY A 130 2.95 -13.97 -1.23
CA GLY A 130 4.13 -14.01 -2.11
C GLY A 130 3.88 -13.48 -3.52
N ALA A 131 4.73 -13.91 -4.46
CA ALA A 131 4.63 -13.56 -5.89
C ALA A 131 3.53 -14.40 -6.56
N SER A 132 2.36 -13.79 -6.77
CA SER A 132 1.27 -14.35 -7.58
C SER A 132 1.35 -13.80 -9.00
N ALA A 133 0.82 -14.53 -9.99
CA ALA A 133 0.72 -14.01 -11.36
C ALA A 133 -0.46 -13.03 -11.54
N ALA A 134 -1.46 -13.10 -10.65
CA ALA A 134 -2.71 -12.36 -10.79
C ALA A 134 -3.28 -11.89 -9.43
N PRO A 135 -4.17 -10.88 -9.43
CA PRO A 135 -4.83 -10.42 -8.23
C PRO A 135 -5.77 -11.50 -7.67
N PRO A 136 -5.83 -11.68 -6.33
CA PRO A 136 -6.78 -12.59 -5.73
C PRO A 136 -8.19 -12.05 -5.91
N ILE A 137 -9.08 -12.78 -6.58
CA ILE A 137 -10.47 -12.35 -6.78
C ILE A 137 -11.33 -12.87 -5.62
N PRO A 138 -11.88 -11.99 -4.75
CA PRO A 138 -12.70 -12.44 -3.63
C PRO A 138 -13.98 -13.15 -4.09
N GLN A 139 -14.50 -14.03 -3.26
CA GLN A 139 -15.69 -14.85 -3.52
C GLN A 139 -16.69 -14.77 -2.38
N LEU A 140 -17.90 -15.30 -2.60
CA LEU A 140 -18.89 -15.53 -1.54
C LEU A 140 -18.95 -17.01 -1.23
N GLU A 141 -18.77 -17.36 0.03
CA GLU A 141 -19.08 -18.69 0.57
C GLU A 141 -20.36 -18.57 1.39
N GLY A 142 -21.49 -18.90 0.74
CA GLY A 142 -22.81 -18.55 1.26
C GLY A 142 -23.00 -17.04 1.31
N ALA A 143 -23.16 -16.49 2.51
CA ALA A 143 -23.31 -15.04 2.75
C ALA A 143 -22.01 -14.36 3.21
N THR A 144 -20.90 -15.10 3.30
CA THR A 144 -19.64 -14.57 3.85
C THR A 144 -18.65 -14.30 2.71
N PRO A 145 -18.18 -13.06 2.54
CA PRO A 145 -17.07 -12.77 1.64
C PRO A 145 -15.79 -13.47 2.10
N THR A 146 -15.12 -14.17 1.19
CA THR A 146 -13.87 -14.90 1.46
C THR A 146 -12.78 -14.56 0.44
N CYS A 147 -11.53 -14.64 0.90
CA CYS A 147 -10.37 -14.55 0.04
C CYS A 147 -10.04 -15.94 -0.54
N PRO A 148 -9.63 -16.04 -1.81
CA PRO A 148 -9.24 -17.32 -2.39
C PRO A 148 -7.97 -17.88 -1.71
N SER A 149 -7.74 -19.18 -1.86
CA SER A 149 -6.53 -19.83 -1.37
C SER A 149 -5.24 -19.14 -1.86
N GLY A 150 -4.25 -19.02 -0.99
CA GLY A 150 -3.01 -18.28 -1.27
C GLY A 150 -3.19 -16.76 -1.18
N SER A 151 -4.21 -16.29 -0.46
CA SER A 151 -4.38 -14.88 -0.14
C SER A 151 -4.97 -14.70 1.26
N GLU A 152 -4.59 -13.59 1.89
CA GLU A 152 -5.03 -13.22 3.24
C GLU A 152 -6.11 -12.15 3.20
N ASN A 153 -7.04 -12.22 4.16
CA ASN A 153 -8.06 -11.19 4.35
C ASN A 153 -7.49 -10.03 5.18
N LEU A 154 -7.51 -8.83 4.60
CA LEU A 154 -7.02 -7.60 5.21
C LEU A 154 -8.10 -6.75 5.88
N ASP A 155 -9.36 -7.15 5.79
CA ASP A 155 -10.52 -6.52 6.42
C ASP A 155 -11.05 -7.34 7.62
N ALA A 156 -10.45 -8.49 7.93
CA ALA A 156 -10.74 -9.23 9.15
C ALA A 156 -10.34 -8.43 10.41
N PRO A 157 -11.12 -8.51 11.50
CA PRO A 157 -10.84 -7.81 12.76
C PRO A 157 -9.54 -8.26 13.44
#